data_AF-A0A8C6RV98-F1
#
_entry.id   AF-A0A8C6RV98-F1
#
_cell.length_a   1.000
_cell.length_b   1.000
_cell.length_c   1.000
_cell.angle_alpha   90.00
_cell.angle_beta   90.00
_cell.angle_gamma   90.00
#
_symmetry.space_group_name_H-M   'P 1'
#
loop_
_entity.id
_entity.type
_entity.pdbx_description
1 polymer ?
#
loop_
_entity_poly.entity_id
_entity_poly.type
_entity_poly.pdbx_seq_one_letter_code
_entity_poly.pdbx_strand_id
1 'polypeptide(L)'
;MALLVMDEEEDSKTHFNYDKIVEHQNLSKKKKKKLMKKKELLEDDFEVNVSDTRFQVMYTSHLFNLDPSDPNFKKTKAMEKILEEKARQREQKEQELSQAVKREQEPAKSSQKKLVDPALSVLVKSVKSKTEQFQARKRQRVK
;
A
#
# COMPACT_ATOMS: atom_id res chain seq x y z
N MET A 1 -33.08 3.67 53.87
CA MET A 1 -33.43 4.04 52.48
C MET A 1 -32.92 2.92 51.59
N ALA A 2 -33.82 2.23 50.89
CA ALA A 2 -33.49 1.14 49.97
C ALA A 2 -33.05 1.74 48.62
N LEU A 3 -31.90 1.30 48.10
CA LEU A 3 -31.42 1.65 46.77
C LEU A 3 -32.26 0.90 45.74
N LEU A 4 -33.14 1.63 45.08
CA LEU A 4 -34.03 1.16 44.02
C LEU A 4 -33.18 1.02 42.74
N VAL A 5 -32.69 -0.18 42.45
CA VAL A 5 -32.11 -0.54 41.14
C VAL A 5 -33.28 -0.67 40.17
N MET A 6 -33.68 0.45 39.57
CA MET A 6 -34.57 0.47 38.40
C MET A 6 -33.79 0.03 37.17
N ASP A 7 -34.02 -1.23 36.88
CA ASP A 7 -33.96 -2.01 35.65
C ASP A 7 -34.36 -1.25 34.35
N GLU A 8 -33.55 -0.31 33.83
CA GLU A 8 -33.88 0.39 32.56
C GLU A 8 -32.72 0.67 31.58
N GLU A 9 -31.51 0.11 31.77
CA GLU A 9 -30.42 0.27 30.76
C GLU A 9 -29.62 -1.03 30.49
N GLU A 10 -30.27 -2.20 30.50
CA GLU A 10 -29.57 -3.45 30.16
C GLU A 10 -29.49 -3.73 28.64
N ASP A 11 -30.29 -3.05 27.82
CA ASP A 11 -30.36 -3.25 26.36
C ASP A 11 -29.21 -2.62 25.54
N SER A 12 -28.30 -1.87 26.17
CA SER A 12 -27.22 -1.14 25.45
C SER A 12 -25.84 -1.82 25.53
N LYS A 13 -25.69 -2.92 26.27
CA LYS A 13 -24.41 -3.62 26.39
C LYS A 13 -24.14 -4.53 25.19
N THR A 14 -23.64 -3.93 24.11
CA THR A 14 -23.03 -4.69 23.01
C THR A 14 -21.70 -5.29 23.48
N HIS A 15 -21.65 -6.62 23.64
CA HIS A 15 -20.40 -7.29 23.98
C HIS A 15 -19.43 -7.25 22.77
N PHE A 16 -18.20 -6.81 23.01
CA PHE A 16 -17.13 -6.85 22.01
C PHE A 16 -16.82 -8.29 21.63
N ASN A 17 -17.11 -8.66 20.39
CA ASN A 17 -16.77 -9.96 19.83
C ASN A 17 -15.91 -9.76 18.58
N TYR A 18 -14.62 -9.99 18.74
CA TYR A 18 -13.63 -9.80 17.67
C TYR A 18 -13.96 -10.61 16.42
N ASP A 19 -14.30 -11.90 16.58
CA ASP A 19 -14.57 -12.79 15.46
C ASP A 19 -15.77 -12.32 14.64
N LYS A 20 -16.86 -11.92 15.31
CA LYS A 20 -18.04 -11.34 14.64
C LYS A 20 -17.72 -10.05 13.89
N ILE A 21 -16.88 -9.19 14.46
CA ILE A 21 -16.47 -7.93 13.83
C ILE A 21 -15.67 -8.21 12.56
N VAL A 22 -14.66 -9.09 12.63
CA VAL A 22 -13.85 -9.49 11.47
C VAL A 22 -14.72 -10.10 10.39
N GLU A 23 -15.64 -10.99 10.76
CA GLU A 23 -16.58 -11.60 9.81
C GLU A 23 -17.44 -10.54 9.12
N HIS A 24 -18.10 -9.67 9.89
CA HIS A 24 -19.00 -8.63 9.39
C HIS A 24 -18.29 -7.65 8.44
N GLN A 25 -17.04 -7.30 8.74
CA GLN A 25 -16.23 -6.43 7.89
C GLN A 25 -15.83 -7.12 6.57
N ASN A 26 -15.63 -8.45 6.57
CA ASN A 26 -15.28 -9.23 5.39
C ASN A 26 -16.49 -9.78 4.59
N LEU A 27 -17.73 -9.48 5.00
CA LEU A 27 -18.91 -9.94 4.30
C LEU A 27 -19.05 -9.29 2.91
N SER A 28 -19.48 -10.11 1.93
CA SER A 28 -19.91 -9.60 0.63
C SER A 28 -21.12 -8.67 0.75
N LYS A 29 -21.23 -7.68 -0.16
CA LYS A 29 -22.34 -6.71 -0.26
C LYS A 29 -23.72 -7.37 -0.16
N LYS A 30 -23.90 -8.57 -0.75
CA LYS A 30 -25.16 -9.33 -0.68
C LYS A 30 -25.48 -9.84 0.73
N LYS A 31 -24.48 -10.40 1.42
CA LYS A 31 -24.63 -10.90 2.80
C LYS A 31 -24.85 -9.74 3.78
N LYS A 32 -24.12 -8.63 3.61
CA LYS A 32 -24.32 -7.40 4.40
C LYS A 32 -25.76 -6.87 4.28
N LYS A 33 -26.33 -6.83 3.07
CA LYS A 33 -27.73 -6.42 2.85
C LYS A 33 -28.74 -7.35 3.55
N LYS A 34 -28.47 -8.66 3.61
CA LYS A 34 -29.32 -9.62 4.33
C LYS A 34 -29.25 -9.39 5.85
N LEU A 35 -28.06 -9.11 6.38
CA LEU A 35 -27.85 -8.87 7.80
C LEU A 35 -28.46 -7.55 8.27
N MET A 36 -28.36 -6.50 7.44
CA MET A 36 -29.07 -5.23 7.64
C MET A 36 -30.59 -5.41 7.76
N LYS A 37 -31.19 -6.23 6.88
CA LYS A 37 -32.62 -6.54 6.95
C LYS A 37 -33.03 -7.28 8.24
N LYS A 38 -32.09 -8.02 8.83
CA LYS A 38 -32.28 -8.74 10.09
C LYS A 38 -31.96 -7.91 11.33
N LYS A 39 -31.47 -6.67 11.19
CA LYS A 39 -30.94 -5.83 12.28
C LYS A 39 -29.82 -6.50 13.10
N GLU A 40 -29.12 -7.48 12.52
CA GLU A 40 -27.99 -8.18 13.16
C GLU A 40 -26.64 -7.52 12.82
N LEU A 41 -26.64 -6.46 12.01
CA LEU A 41 -25.41 -5.77 11.64
C LEU A 41 -24.92 -4.94 12.84
N LEU A 42 -23.78 -5.35 13.40
CA LEU A 42 -22.99 -4.53 14.30
C LEU A 42 -22.51 -3.27 13.55
N GLU A 43 -22.92 -2.10 14.02
CA GLU A 43 -22.35 -0.82 13.61
C GLU A 43 -21.00 -0.64 14.32
N ASP A 44 -19.97 -0.27 13.57
CA ASP A 44 -18.59 -0.15 14.04
C ASP A 44 -18.07 1.24 13.68
N ASP A 45 -18.10 2.12 14.68
CA ASP A 45 -17.66 3.52 14.59
C ASP A 45 -16.20 3.70 15.04
N PHE A 46 -15.47 2.61 15.29
CA PHE A 46 -14.09 2.70 15.74
C PHE A 46 -13.16 3.15 14.60
N GLU A 47 -12.36 4.18 14.87
CA GLU A 47 -11.33 4.70 13.95
C GLU A 47 -9.95 4.66 14.59
N VAL A 48 -8.98 4.08 13.87
CA VAL A 48 -7.59 3.98 14.32
C VAL A 48 -6.84 5.28 14.04
N ASN A 49 -6.17 5.82 15.06
CA ASN A 49 -5.23 6.90 14.89
C ASN A 49 -3.90 6.39 14.30
N VAL A 50 -3.70 6.63 13.01
CA VAL A 50 -2.48 6.24 12.27
C VAL A 50 -1.25 7.10 12.59
N SER A 51 -1.44 8.27 13.20
CA SER A 51 -0.39 9.24 13.50
C SER A 51 0.23 9.09 14.89
N ASP A 52 -0.13 8.04 15.63
CA ASP A 52 0.40 7.79 16.97
C ASP A 52 1.87 7.32 16.90
N THR A 53 2.76 8.05 17.58
CA THR A 53 4.20 7.80 17.59
C THR A 53 4.57 6.44 18.17
N ARG A 54 3.75 5.90 19.08
CA ARG A 54 4.00 4.57 19.69
C ARG A 54 3.96 3.45 18.66
N PHE A 55 3.20 3.62 17.58
CA PHE A 55 3.04 2.61 16.53
C PHE A 55 3.87 2.91 15.28
N GLN A 56 4.73 3.94 15.31
CA GLN A 56 5.59 4.30 14.18
C GLN A 56 6.51 3.17 13.72
N VAL A 57 6.87 2.27 14.65
CA VAL A 57 7.69 1.08 14.40
C VAL A 57 7.05 0.16 13.36
N MET A 58 5.71 0.10 13.26
CA MET A 58 4.96 -0.69 12.28
C MET A 58 5.22 -0.25 10.82
N TYR A 59 5.54 1.03 10.64
CA TYR A 59 5.81 1.60 9.31
C TYR A 59 7.27 1.46 8.91
N THR A 60 8.18 1.58 9.89
CA THR A 60 9.62 1.72 9.68
C THR A 60 10.39 0.40 9.76
N SER A 61 10.02 -0.49 10.69
CA SER A 61 10.76 -1.75 10.94
C SER A 61 10.14 -2.92 10.18
N HIS A 62 10.99 -3.77 9.61
CA HIS A 62 10.54 -4.96 8.88
C HIS A 62 9.95 -6.04 9.80
N LEU A 63 10.33 -6.06 11.09
CA LEU A 63 9.90 -7.09 12.04
C LEU A 63 8.42 -7.01 12.40
N PHE A 64 7.83 -5.82 12.28
CA PHE A 64 6.45 -5.55 12.67
C PHE A 64 5.59 -5.18 11.45
N ASN A 65 6.05 -5.53 10.25
CA ASN A 65 5.30 -5.27 9.03
C ASN A 65 4.05 -6.14 8.95
N LEU A 66 2.94 -5.53 8.55
CA LEU A 66 1.70 -6.24 8.26
C LEU A 66 1.79 -6.91 6.87
N ASP A 67 1.72 -8.25 6.84
CA ASP A 67 1.75 -9.04 5.61
C ASP A 67 0.39 -9.72 5.35
N PRO A 68 -0.31 -9.39 4.25
CA PRO A 68 -1.54 -10.07 3.84
C PRO A 68 -1.37 -11.56 3.52
N SER A 69 -0.13 -12.04 3.35
CA SER A 69 0.21 -13.44 3.05
C SER A 69 0.27 -14.31 4.31
N ASP A 70 0.34 -13.70 5.50
CA ASP A 70 0.37 -14.43 6.77
C ASP A 70 -1.04 -14.99 7.10
N PRO A 71 -1.19 -16.28 7.46
CA PRO A 71 -2.45 -16.86 7.91
C PRO A 71 -3.12 -16.13 9.08
N ASN A 72 -2.35 -15.45 9.91
CA ASN A 72 -2.84 -14.68 11.05
C ASN A 72 -3.37 -13.30 10.65
N PHE A 73 -3.16 -12.88 9.39
CA PHE A 73 -3.66 -11.61 8.92
C PHE A 73 -5.19 -11.60 8.85
N LYS A 74 -5.81 -10.78 9.70
CA LYS A 74 -7.24 -10.50 9.66
C LYS A 74 -7.47 -9.18 8.95
N LYS A 75 -8.17 -9.25 7.82
CA LYS A 75 -8.53 -8.08 7.03
C LYS A 75 -9.63 -7.30 7.75
N THR A 76 -9.23 -6.26 8.49
CA THR A 76 -10.16 -5.34 9.15
C THR A 76 -10.02 -3.93 8.56
N LYS A 77 -11.04 -3.09 8.73
CA LYS A 77 -11.03 -1.68 8.30
C LYS A 77 -9.83 -0.91 8.89
N ALA A 78 -9.53 -1.18 10.16
CA ALA A 78 -8.35 -0.67 10.86
C ALA A 78 -7.04 -1.10 10.19
N MET A 79 -6.92 -2.38 9.84
CA MET A 79 -5.71 -2.92 9.20
C MET A 79 -5.51 -2.32 7.80
N GLU A 80 -6.60 -2.13 7.03
CA GLU A 80 -6.57 -1.46 5.73
C GLU A 80 -6.07 -0.01 5.86
N LYS A 81 -6.54 0.73 6.87
CA LYS A 81 -6.10 2.12 7.12
C LYS A 81 -4.61 2.22 7.44
N ILE A 82 -4.07 1.28 8.22
CA ILE A 82 -2.63 1.23 8.51
C ILE A 82 -1.84 0.92 7.22
N LEU A 83 -2.33 0.01 6.38
CA LEU A 83 -1.67 -0.34 5.12
C LEU A 83 -1.67 0.83 4.12
N GLU A 84 -2.78 1.57 4.05
CA GLU A 84 -2.93 2.80 3.25
C GLU A 84 -1.92 3.88 3.69
N GLU A 85 -1.80 4.14 5.00
CA GLU A 85 -0.82 5.11 5.51
C GLU A 85 0.62 4.67 5.24
N LYS A 86 0.92 3.36 5.34
CA LYS A 86 2.24 2.83 4.98
C LYS A 86 2.57 3.05 3.49
N ALA A 87 1.57 2.85 2.62
CA ALA A 87 1.73 3.10 1.19
C ALA A 87 1.99 4.59 0.91
N ARG A 88 1.23 5.49 1.54
CA ARG A 88 1.42 6.93 1.47
C ARG A 88 2.82 7.36 1.92
N GLN A 89 3.31 6.84 3.05
CA GLN A 89 4.68 7.13 3.52
C GLN A 89 5.76 6.65 2.54
N ARG A 90 5.54 5.51 1.87
CA ARG A 90 6.45 5.01 0.84
C ARG A 90 6.49 5.94 -0.37
N GLU A 91 5.34 6.39 -0.85
CA GLU A 91 5.25 7.33 -1.96
C GLU A 91 5.93 8.67 -1.63
N GLN A 92 5.72 9.20 -0.42
CA GLN A 92 6.38 10.42 0.03
C GLN A 92 7.91 10.27 0.06
N LYS A 93 8.42 9.15 0.60
CA LYS A 93 9.85 8.86 0.62
C LYS A 93 10.43 8.72 -0.78
N GLU A 94 9.70 8.10 -1.71
CA GLU A 94 10.11 7.99 -3.11
C GLU A 94 10.15 9.35 -3.80
N GLN A 95 9.17 10.22 -3.54
CA GLN A 95 9.16 11.59 -4.03
C GLN A 95 10.35 12.39 -3.49
N GLU A 96 10.65 12.31 -2.19
CA GLU A 96 11.82 12.96 -1.59
C GLU A 96 13.14 12.48 -2.20
N LEU A 97 13.30 11.16 -2.38
CA LEU A 97 14.45 10.58 -3.06
C LEU A 97 14.55 11.08 -4.51
N SER A 98 13.43 11.13 -5.25
CA SER A 98 13.40 11.63 -6.61
C SER A 98 13.75 13.12 -6.70
N GLN A 99 13.33 13.92 -5.72
CA GLN A 99 13.66 15.35 -5.63
C GLN A 99 15.12 15.56 -5.24
N ALA A 100 15.67 14.75 -4.32
CA ALA A 100 17.09 14.78 -3.97
C ALA A 100 17.96 14.45 -5.20
N VAL A 101 17.61 13.40 -5.95
CA VAL A 101 18.29 13.04 -7.21
C VAL A 101 18.15 14.13 -8.27
N LYS A 102 17.01 14.83 -8.35
CA LYS A 102 16.83 15.99 -9.25
C LYS A 102 17.64 17.21 -8.80
N ARG A 103 17.77 17.45 -7.49
CA ARG A 103 18.55 18.56 -6.93
C ARG A 103 20.05 18.34 -7.09
N GLU A 104 20.51 17.09 -7.13
CA GLU A 104 21.86 16.73 -7.58
C GLU A 104 22.05 16.83 -9.11
N GLN A 105 20.97 17.01 -9.88
CA GLN A 105 21.00 17.18 -11.34
C GLN A 105 20.71 18.62 -11.82
N GLU A 106 20.46 19.57 -10.91
CA GLU A 106 20.45 20.99 -11.25
C GLU A 106 21.88 21.42 -11.63
N PRO A 107 22.09 22.05 -12.81
CA PRO A 107 23.39 22.17 -13.42
C PRO A 107 24.20 23.27 -12.74
N ALA A 108 25.11 22.87 -11.85
CA ALA A 108 26.37 23.58 -11.77
C ALA A 108 27.00 23.55 -13.18
N LYS A 109 27.07 24.70 -13.82
CA LYS A 109 27.82 24.93 -15.07
C LYS A 109 29.28 24.55 -14.84
N SER A 110 29.65 23.29 -15.03
CA SER A 110 31.01 22.84 -15.37
C SER A 110 31.06 21.32 -15.52
N SER A 111 31.34 20.89 -16.76
CA SER A 111 32.36 19.87 -17.01
C SER A 111 32.14 18.46 -16.44
N GLN A 112 31.02 17.79 -16.69
CA GLN A 112 30.98 16.33 -16.52
C GLN A 112 30.35 15.64 -17.74
N LYS A 113 31.18 15.44 -18.76
CA LYS A 113 31.02 14.31 -19.68
C LYS A 113 30.99 13.05 -18.82
N LYS A 114 29.81 12.51 -18.55
CA LYS A 114 29.68 11.19 -17.92
C LYS A 114 30.51 10.22 -18.77
N LEU A 115 31.49 9.58 -18.13
CA LEU A 115 32.33 8.54 -18.71
C LEU A 115 31.43 7.34 -19.01
N VAL A 116 30.65 7.41 -20.09
CA VAL A 116 30.19 6.20 -20.76
C VAL A 116 31.44 5.48 -21.20
N ASP A 117 31.67 4.30 -20.62
CA ASP A 117 32.77 3.43 -21.02
C ASP A 117 32.80 3.36 -22.57
N PRO A 118 33.93 3.74 -23.20
CA PRO A 118 34.07 3.69 -24.65
C PRO A 118 33.63 2.35 -25.24
N ALA A 119 33.84 1.24 -24.51
CA ALA A 119 33.40 -0.09 -24.92
C ALA A 119 31.88 -0.22 -25.05
N LEU A 120 31.11 0.37 -24.12
CA LEU A 120 29.64 0.39 -24.18
C LEU A 120 29.13 1.22 -25.35
N SER A 121 29.77 2.35 -25.67
CA SER A 121 29.38 3.14 -26.86
C SER A 121 29.63 2.37 -28.16
N VAL A 122 30.74 1.64 -28.26
CA VAL A 122 31.05 0.78 -29.41
C VAL A 122 30.07 -0.38 -29.51
N LEU A 123 29.70 -1.01 -28.39
CA LEU A 123 28.73 -2.10 -28.37
C LEU A 123 27.32 -1.64 -28.81
N VAL A 124 26.85 -0.50 -28.34
CA VAL A 124 25.55 0.04 -28.76
C VAL A 124 25.54 0.36 -30.25
N LYS A 125 26.63 0.93 -30.79
CA LYS A 125 26.78 1.18 -32.23
C LYS A 125 26.76 -0.10 -33.05
N SER A 126 27.44 -1.16 -32.60
CA SER A 126 27.51 -2.44 -33.32
C SER A 126 26.16 -3.16 -33.34
N VAL A 127 25.44 -3.17 -32.21
CA VAL A 127 24.09 -3.74 -32.10
C VAL A 127 23.11 -2.99 -33.01
N LYS A 128 23.17 -1.66 -33.03
CA LYS A 128 22.33 -0.82 -33.90
C LYS A 128 22.60 -1.10 -35.38
N SER A 129 23.88 -1.09 -35.78
CA SER A 129 24.28 -1.39 -37.16
C SER A 129 23.85 -2.79 -37.61
N LYS A 130 24.02 -3.80 -36.75
CA LYS A 130 23.62 -5.19 -37.06
C LYS A 130 22.12 -5.35 -37.19
N THR A 131 21.35 -4.63 -36.38
CA THR A 131 19.89 -4.62 -36.44
C THR A 131 19.39 -3.97 -37.73
N GLU A 132 19.96 -2.83 -38.13
CA GLU A 132 19.63 -2.14 -39.38
C GLU A 132 19.94 -3.02 -40.61
N GLN A 133 21.10 -3.67 -40.62
CA GLN A 133 21.47 -4.63 -41.69
C GLN A 133 20.49 -5.81 -41.77
N PHE A 134 20.08 -6.36 -40.63
CA PHE A 134 19.10 -7.45 -40.59
C PHE A 134 17.73 -7.00 -41.13
N GLN A 135 17.27 -5.81 -40.75
CA GLN A 135 16.03 -5.25 -41.27
C GLN A 135 16.10 -4.94 -42.78
N ALA A 136 17.22 -4.40 -43.25
CA ALA A 136 17.44 -4.13 -44.68
C ALA A 136 17.42 -5.44 -45.50
N ARG A 137 18.10 -6.49 -45.03
CA ARG A 137 18.08 -7.81 -45.67
C ARG A 137 16.69 -8.46 -45.64
N LYS A 138 15.94 -8.33 -44.54
CA LYS A 138 14.56 -8.84 -44.46
C LYS A 138 13.66 -8.15 -45.49
N ARG A 139 13.78 -6.83 -45.66
CA ARG A 139 13.00 -6.06 -46.64
C ARG A 139 13.33 -6.43 -48.09
N GLN A 140 14.56 -6.86 -48.37
CA GLN A 140 14.96 -7.31 -49.71
C GLN A 140 14.47 -8.72 -50.06
N ARG A 141 14.22 -9.59 -49.07
CA ARG A 141 13.73 -10.97 -49.29
C ARG A 141 12.21 -11.10 -49.36
N VAL A 142 11.48 -10.01 -49.10
CA VAL A 142 10.00 -9.94 -49.10
C VAL A 142 9.47 -9.22 -50.36
N LYS A 143 10.36 -8.86 -51.29
CA LYS A 143 10.04 -8.54 -52.69
C LYS A 143 10.32 -9.76 -53.56
#